data_AF-A0A2C9WAP4-F1
#
_entry.id   AF-A0A2C9WAP4-F1
#
_cell.length_a   1.000
_cell.length_b   1.000
_cell.length_c   1.000
_cell.angle_alpha   90.00
_cell.angle_beta   90.00
_cell.angle_gamma   90.00
#
_symmetry.space_group_name_H-M   'P 1'
#
loop_
_entity.id
_entity.type
_entity.pdbx_description
1 polymer ?
#
loop_
_entity_poly.entity_id
_entity_poly.type
_entity_poly.pdbx_seq_one_letter_code
_entity_poly.pdbx_strand_id
1 'polypeptide(L)'
;MELSLPLRLRSISVPSLHKPKVRISPRNLLPIRIPYPVLFSSPTRMESQMPLRATPTQENGSTVTASSPIESGGRQGRIGEVKRVTKETNVSVKINLDGTGITDSSTGIPFLDHMLDQLASHGLFDVHVKATGDIHIDDHHTNEDVALAIGTALLQALGDRRGISRFGDFSAPLDEALIHVSLDLSGRPHLSYDLEIPTERVGTYDTQVLH
;
A
#
# COMPACT_ATOMS: atom_id res chain seq x y z
N MET A 1 47.14 -3.01 -54.28
CA MET A 1 47.17 -2.04 -53.17
C MET A 1 45.93 -1.18 -53.32
N GLU A 2 45.12 -1.20 -52.26
CA GLU A 2 43.67 -0.94 -52.28
C GLU A 2 43.23 0.50 -52.55
N LEU A 3 41.98 0.56 -53.01
CA LEU A 3 41.11 1.71 -53.29
C LEU A 3 40.67 2.43 -52.00
N SER A 4 40.44 3.75 -52.11
CA SER A 4 39.18 4.46 -51.76
C SER A 4 39.38 5.84 -51.09
N LEU A 5 38.77 6.85 -51.72
CA LEU A 5 38.33 8.16 -51.17
C LEU A 5 36.80 8.05 -50.92
N PRO A 6 36.09 9.09 -50.42
CA PRO A 6 36.20 9.83 -49.14
C PRO A 6 34.81 9.89 -48.43
N LEU A 7 34.69 10.42 -47.20
CA LEU A 7 33.37 10.79 -46.63
C LEU A 7 33.36 12.21 -46.03
N ARG A 8 32.60 13.09 -46.70
CA ARG A 8 32.15 14.41 -46.23
C ARG A 8 31.10 14.23 -45.12
N LEU A 9 31.28 14.89 -43.97
CA LEU A 9 30.19 15.12 -43.03
C LEU A 9 29.17 16.10 -43.63
N ARG A 10 27.91 15.67 -43.73
CA ARG A 10 26.76 16.56 -43.95
C ARG A 10 26.17 16.93 -42.59
N SER A 11 26.08 18.22 -42.29
CA SER A 11 25.29 18.75 -41.18
C SER A 11 23.79 18.58 -41.50
N ILE A 12 23.06 17.86 -40.65
CA ILE A 12 21.60 17.72 -40.72
C ILE A 12 20.99 18.84 -39.85
N SER A 13 20.20 19.72 -40.45
CA SER A 13 19.39 20.70 -39.72
C SER A 13 18.10 20.05 -39.23
N VAL A 14 17.84 20.12 -37.93
CA VAL A 14 16.58 19.66 -37.32
C VAL A 14 15.52 20.78 -37.42
N PRO A 15 14.29 20.53 -37.90
CA PRO A 15 13.24 21.54 -37.91
C PRO A 15 12.68 21.79 -36.49
N SER A 16 12.42 23.06 -36.17
CA SER A 16 11.83 23.51 -34.91
C SER A 16 10.35 23.08 -34.81
N LEU A 17 10.02 22.31 -33.77
CA LEU A 17 8.67 21.85 -33.47
C LEU A 17 7.84 23.02 -32.88
N HIS A 18 6.76 23.41 -33.56
CA HIS A 18 5.80 24.38 -33.05
C HIS A 18 5.01 23.79 -31.87
N LYS A 19 5.07 24.42 -30.69
CA LYS A 19 4.23 24.08 -29.53
C LYS A 19 2.80 24.58 -29.74
N PRO A 20 1.75 23.76 -29.51
CA PRO A 20 0.37 24.24 -29.57
C PRO A 20 0.06 25.10 -28.34
N LYS A 21 -0.50 26.30 -28.55
CA LYS A 21 -1.08 27.13 -27.48
C LYS A 21 -2.45 26.55 -27.08
N VAL A 22 -2.52 25.87 -25.94
CA VAL A 22 -3.78 25.47 -25.33
C VAL A 22 -4.37 26.68 -24.58
N ARG A 23 -5.57 27.10 -24.96
CA ARG A 23 -6.31 28.19 -24.30
C ARG A 23 -7.30 27.57 -23.30
N ILE A 24 -6.96 27.64 -22.00
CA ILE A 24 -7.86 27.21 -20.93
C ILE A 24 -8.79 28.39 -20.58
N SER A 25 -10.10 28.17 -20.68
CA SER A 25 -11.12 29.10 -20.19
C SER A 25 -11.39 28.80 -18.71
N PRO A 26 -11.42 29.79 -17.80
CA PRO A 26 -11.80 29.55 -16.42
C PRO A 26 -13.32 29.31 -16.36
N ARG A 27 -13.74 28.08 -16.03
CA ARG A 27 -15.10 27.83 -15.54
C ARG A 27 -15.05 27.77 -14.03
N ASN A 28 -15.80 28.64 -13.37
CA ASN A 28 -16.02 28.61 -11.93
C ASN A 28 -16.65 27.27 -11.54
N LEU A 29 -15.93 26.47 -10.74
CA LEU A 29 -16.45 25.28 -10.09
C LEU A 29 -16.88 25.68 -8.67
N LEU A 30 -18.18 25.53 -8.38
CA LEU A 30 -18.71 25.66 -7.03
C LEU A 30 -18.40 24.37 -6.24
N PRO A 31 -18.06 24.47 -4.94
CA PRO A 31 -17.70 23.31 -4.14
C PRO A 31 -18.93 22.46 -3.80
N ILE A 32 -18.89 21.18 -4.17
CA ILE A 32 -19.84 20.17 -3.70
C ILE A 32 -19.39 19.73 -2.29
N ARG A 33 -20.21 19.99 -1.27
CA ARG A 33 -20.01 19.48 0.09
C ARG A 33 -20.57 18.06 0.20
N ILE A 34 -19.72 17.10 0.56
CA ILE A 34 -20.13 15.74 0.95
C ILE A 34 -20.04 15.65 2.49
N PRO A 35 -21.11 15.27 3.21
CA PRO A 35 -21.07 15.13 4.66
C PRO A 35 -20.57 13.74 5.08
N TYR A 36 -19.53 13.69 5.92
CA TYR A 36 -19.16 12.49 6.68
C TYR A 36 -19.83 12.52 8.06
N PRO A 37 -20.40 11.39 8.55
CA PRO A 37 -20.87 11.31 9.93
C PRO A 37 -19.71 10.97 10.88
N VAL A 38 -19.58 11.73 11.96
CA VAL A 38 -18.65 11.48 13.06
C VAL A 38 -19.36 10.60 14.08
N LEU A 39 -18.89 9.37 14.32
CA LEU A 39 -19.41 8.47 15.35
C LEU A 39 -18.43 8.42 16.52
N PHE A 40 -18.82 9.06 17.62
CA PHE A 40 -18.12 9.07 18.89
C PHE A 40 -18.64 7.89 19.74
N SER A 41 -17.78 6.95 20.14
CA SER A 41 -18.13 5.93 21.15
C SER A 41 -17.32 6.16 22.42
N SER A 42 -18.02 6.33 23.55
CA SER A 42 -17.39 6.39 24.88
C SER A 42 -17.14 4.96 25.42
N PRO A 43 -16.08 4.73 26.22
CA PRO A 43 -15.81 3.40 26.77
C PRO A 43 -16.60 3.15 28.07
N THR A 44 -17.28 2.01 28.15
CA THR A 44 -17.92 1.52 29.38
C THR A 44 -16.93 0.65 30.17
N ARG A 45 -16.83 0.99 31.46
CA ARG A 45 -16.01 0.41 32.54
C ARG A 45 -16.41 -1.04 32.85
N MET A 46 -15.45 -1.97 32.85
CA MET A 46 -15.61 -3.36 33.33
C MET A 46 -15.32 -3.45 34.83
N GLU A 47 -16.24 -4.05 35.60
CA GLU A 47 -16.00 -4.54 36.95
C GLU A 47 -15.84 -6.07 36.95
N SER A 48 -14.86 -6.51 37.71
CA SER A 48 -14.48 -7.90 37.99
C SER A 48 -15.25 -8.41 39.20
N GLN A 49 -15.80 -9.64 39.13
CA GLN A 49 -15.96 -10.51 40.29
C GLN A 49 -16.27 -11.96 39.87
N MET A 50 -15.44 -12.89 40.34
CA MET A 50 -15.73 -14.34 40.42
C MET A 50 -16.67 -14.61 41.61
N PRO A 51 -17.39 -15.75 41.65
CA PRO A 51 -16.83 -16.89 42.41
C PRO A 51 -17.21 -18.32 41.94
N LEU A 52 -16.30 -19.23 42.29
CA LEU A 52 -16.47 -20.59 42.88
C LEU A 52 -17.28 -21.72 42.19
N ARG A 53 -16.51 -22.81 42.03
CA ARG A 53 -16.75 -24.23 41.71
C ARG A 53 -17.95 -24.92 42.39
N ALA A 54 -18.68 -25.74 41.61
CA ALA A 54 -19.22 -27.05 42.02
C ALA A 54 -19.65 -27.90 40.78
N THR A 55 -19.24 -29.17 40.74
CA THR A 55 -19.84 -30.27 39.96
C THR A 55 -20.51 -31.23 40.96
N PRO A 56 -21.23 -32.32 40.59
CA PRO A 56 -21.69 -32.81 39.28
C PRO A 56 -23.21 -33.15 39.27
N THR A 57 -23.83 -33.47 38.12
CA THR A 57 -24.82 -34.56 37.96
C THR A 57 -25.01 -34.86 36.47
N GLN A 58 -24.98 -36.14 36.09
CA GLN A 58 -25.35 -36.69 34.78
C GLN A 58 -26.87 -36.83 34.68
N GLU A 59 -27.48 -36.47 33.54
CA GLU A 59 -28.72 -37.10 33.06
C GLU A 59 -28.72 -37.20 31.53
N ASN A 60 -29.35 -38.29 31.07
CA ASN A 60 -29.29 -38.87 29.74
C ASN A 60 -30.21 -38.18 28.70
N GLY A 61 -29.74 -38.19 27.45
CA GLY A 61 -30.51 -38.63 26.28
C GLY A 61 -31.66 -37.75 25.78
N SER A 62 -31.40 -36.96 24.74
CA SER A 62 -32.43 -36.57 23.77
C SER A 62 -31.80 -36.24 22.42
N THR A 63 -32.33 -36.89 21.40
CA THR A 63 -32.00 -36.85 19.98
C THR A 63 -31.85 -35.42 19.46
N VAL A 64 -30.63 -34.97 19.16
CA VAL A 64 -30.37 -33.77 18.39
C VAL A 64 -30.23 -34.14 16.92
N THR A 65 -31.30 -33.85 16.18
CA THR A 65 -31.31 -33.78 14.72
C THR A 65 -30.15 -32.91 14.26
N ALA A 66 -29.34 -33.41 13.34
CA ALA A 66 -28.25 -32.67 12.72
C ALA A 66 -28.82 -31.45 11.98
N SER A 67 -28.91 -30.31 12.65
CA SER A 67 -29.00 -29.02 11.99
C SER A 67 -27.61 -28.70 11.46
N SER A 68 -27.46 -28.74 10.14
CA SER A 68 -26.31 -28.18 9.44
C SER A 68 -25.94 -26.82 10.05
N PRO A 69 -24.65 -26.51 10.24
CA PRO A 69 -24.27 -25.18 10.67
C PRO A 69 -24.77 -24.21 9.61
N ILE A 70 -25.60 -23.26 10.01
CA ILE A 70 -25.77 -22.03 9.24
C ILE A 70 -24.37 -21.42 9.25
N GLU A 71 -23.63 -21.58 8.15
CA GLU A 71 -22.43 -20.81 7.91
C GLU A 71 -22.87 -19.34 7.94
N SER A 72 -22.67 -18.70 9.09
CA SER A 72 -22.57 -17.26 9.15
C SER A 72 -21.44 -16.91 8.19
N GLY A 73 -21.78 -16.49 6.97
CA GLY A 73 -20.86 -16.00 5.95
C GLY A 73 -20.19 -14.72 6.43
N GLY A 74 -19.38 -14.85 7.48
CA GLY A 74 -18.37 -13.88 7.84
C GLY A 74 -17.49 -13.79 6.61
N ARG A 75 -17.62 -12.68 5.89
CA ARG A 75 -16.81 -12.36 4.73
C ARG A 75 -15.35 -12.59 5.14
N GLN A 76 -14.72 -13.64 4.62
CA GLN A 76 -13.29 -13.85 4.82
C GLN A 76 -12.61 -12.55 4.39
N GLY A 77 -11.78 -11.98 5.27
CA GLY A 77 -11.13 -10.70 5.00
C GLY A 77 -10.28 -10.79 3.73
N ARG A 78 -10.18 -9.69 2.99
CA ARG A 78 -9.29 -9.57 1.83
C ARG A 78 -7.84 -9.47 2.31
N ILE A 79 -7.23 -10.63 2.54
CA ILE A 79 -5.92 -10.76 3.14
C ILE A 79 -4.94 -11.37 2.13
N GLY A 80 -3.75 -10.79 2.05
CA GLY A 80 -2.61 -11.34 1.32
C GLY A 80 -1.41 -11.51 2.23
N GLU A 81 -0.64 -12.57 2.03
CA GLU A 81 0.51 -12.91 2.86
C GLU A 81 1.64 -13.45 1.99
N VAL A 82 2.82 -12.85 2.15
CA VAL A 82 4.00 -13.13 1.34
C VAL A 82 5.20 -13.27 2.24
N LYS A 83 5.95 -14.36 2.02
CA LYS A 83 7.29 -14.52 2.55
C LYS A 83 8.27 -14.65 1.40
N ARG A 84 9.30 -13.81 1.41
CA ARG A 84 10.35 -13.75 0.40
C ARG A 84 11.71 -13.83 1.08
N VAL A 85 12.59 -14.68 0.57
CA VAL A 85 13.95 -14.85 1.08
C VAL A 85 14.89 -14.82 -0.11
N THR A 86 15.86 -13.91 -0.06
CA THR A 86 16.95 -13.77 -1.04
C THR A 86 18.29 -13.99 -0.34
N LYS A 87 19.40 -13.62 -1.00
CA LYS A 87 20.71 -13.60 -0.33
C LYS A 87 20.88 -12.32 0.49
N GLU A 88 20.29 -11.22 0.04
CA GLU A 88 20.37 -9.91 0.69
C GLU A 88 19.35 -9.77 1.82
N THR A 89 18.14 -10.33 1.67
CA THR A 89 17.01 -10.04 2.57
C THR A 89 16.15 -11.26 2.94
N ASN A 90 15.41 -11.11 4.04
CA ASN A 90 14.32 -11.98 4.48
C ASN A 90 13.14 -11.11 4.88
N VAL A 91 12.07 -11.17 4.08
CA VAL A 91 10.90 -10.29 4.18
C VAL A 91 9.63 -11.12 4.37
N SER A 92 8.82 -10.73 5.34
CA SER A 92 7.49 -11.27 5.59
C SER A 92 6.48 -10.12 5.63
N VAL A 93 5.45 -10.18 4.81
CA VAL A 93 4.39 -9.18 4.71
C VAL A 93 3.03 -9.85 4.83
N LYS A 94 2.14 -9.26 5.62
CA LYS A 94 0.72 -9.58 5.65
C LYS A 94 -0.09 -8.29 5.60
N ILE A 95 -1.05 -8.22 4.68
CA ILE A 95 -1.92 -7.05 4.51
C ILE A 95 -3.38 -7.50 4.52
N ASN A 96 -4.20 -6.83 5.34
CA ASN A 96 -5.65 -6.90 5.28
C ASN A 96 -6.19 -5.61 4.65
N LEU A 97 -6.84 -5.70 3.48
CA LEU A 97 -7.42 -4.54 2.79
C LEU A 97 -8.69 -4.02 3.46
N ASP A 98 -9.37 -4.85 4.26
CA ASP A 98 -10.57 -4.50 5.02
C ASP A 98 -10.21 -4.35 6.50
N GLY A 99 -9.17 -3.55 6.76
CA GLY A 99 -8.57 -3.38 8.07
C GLY A 99 -9.11 -2.18 8.85
N THR A 100 -8.35 -1.79 9.86
CA THR A 100 -8.65 -0.68 10.77
C THR A 100 -7.53 0.35 10.88
N GLY A 101 -6.46 0.18 10.10
CA GLY A 101 -5.29 1.07 10.12
C GLY A 101 -4.21 0.64 11.10
N ILE A 102 -4.19 -0.64 11.52
CA ILE A 102 -3.17 -1.17 12.43
C ILE A 102 -1.88 -1.44 11.68
N THR A 103 -0.75 -1.00 12.22
CA THR A 103 0.58 -1.34 11.69
C THR A 103 1.43 -2.05 12.72
N ASP A 104 2.13 -3.09 12.28
CA ASP A 104 3.27 -3.69 12.99
C ASP A 104 4.41 -3.92 11.99
N SER A 105 5.21 -2.87 11.80
CA SER A 105 6.34 -2.85 10.87
C SER A 105 7.66 -2.84 11.61
N SER A 106 8.59 -3.68 11.16
CA SER A 106 9.98 -3.69 11.60
C SER A 106 10.85 -4.09 10.42
N THR A 107 11.30 -3.09 9.66
CA THR A 107 12.15 -3.30 8.48
C THR A 107 13.64 -3.12 8.77
N GLY A 108 13.96 -2.45 9.88
CA GLY A 108 15.32 -1.97 10.16
C GLY A 108 15.62 -0.61 9.53
N ILE A 109 14.69 -0.05 8.75
CA ILE A 109 14.78 1.28 8.14
C ILE A 109 13.69 2.17 8.76
N PRO A 110 14.02 3.03 9.75
CA PRO A 110 13.01 3.76 10.53
C PRO A 110 12.07 4.66 9.71
N PHE A 111 12.58 5.28 8.65
CA PHE A 111 11.76 6.13 7.79
C PHE A 111 10.77 5.31 6.94
N LEU A 112 11.17 4.13 6.47
CA LEU A 112 10.27 3.21 5.77
C LEU A 112 9.19 2.69 6.72
N ASP A 113 9.55 2.32 7.96
CA ASP A 113 8.57 1.93 8.97
C ASP A 113 7.52 3.05 9.20
N HIS A 114 7.97 4.31 9.27
CA HIS A 114 7.08 5.46 9.35
C HIS A 114 6.16 5.61 8.13
N MET A 115 6.66 5.39 6.91
CA MET A 115 5.83 5.42 5.69
C MET A 115 4.80 4.29 5.66
N LEU A 116 5.12 3.12 6.20
CA LEU A 116 4.17 2.00 6.32
C LEU A 116 3.06 2.31 7.34
N ASP A 117 3.37 3.05 8.41
CA ASP A 117 2.35 3.56 9.33
C ASP A 117 1.36 4.51 8.62
N GLN A 118 1.85 5.39 7.76
CA GLN A 118 1.00 6.28 6.96
C GLN A 118 0.14 5.49 5.97
N LEU A 119 0.72 4.49 5.31
CA LEU A 119 -0.01 3.63 4.37
C LEU A 119 -1.18 2.92 5.05
N ALA A 120 -0.95 2.34 6.24
CA ALA A 120 -2.00 1.64 6.97
C ALA A 120 -3.08 2.59 7.47
N SER A 121 -2.69 3.66 8.18
CA SER A 121 -3.63 4.57 8.83
C SER A 121 -4.52 5.34 7.84
N HIS A 122 -3.96 5.79 6.72
CA HIS A 122 -4.72 6.50 5.69
C HIS A 122 -5.44 5.57 4.70
N GLY A 123 -4.90 4.36 4.48
CA GLY A 123 -5.53 3.33 3.65
C GLY A 123 -6.60 2.50 4.35
N LEU A 124 -6.67 2.59 5.69
CA LEU A 124 -7.44 1.68 6.56
C LEU A 124 -7.09 0.21 6.33
N PHE A 125 -5.80 -0.05 6.08
CA PHE A 125 -5.27 -1.41 5.97
C PHE A 125 -4.72 -1.85 7.33
N ASP A 126 -4.77 -3.15 7.61
CA ASP A 126 -3.87 -3.69 8.65
C ASP A 126 -2.60 -4.20 7.96
N VAL A 127 -1.45 -3.67 8.34
CA VAL A 127 -0.15 -3.88 7.68
C VAL A 127 0.83 -4.48 8.68
N HIS A 128 1.30 -5.69 8.39
CA HIS A 128 2.37 -6.33 9.15
C HIS A 128 3.56 -6.56 8.25
N VAL A 129 4.71 -5.99 8.60
CA VAL A 129 5.95 -6.14 7.84
C VAL A 129 7.08 -6.50 8.79
N LYS A 130 7.77 -7.62 8.53
CA LYS A 130 9.04 -7.95 9.18
C LYS A 130 10.08 -8.13 8.10
N ALA A 131 11.15 -7.35 8.15
CA ALA A 131 12.27 -7.50 7.25
C ALA A 131 13.59 -7.56 8.02
N THR A 132 14.52 -8.34 7.50
CA THR A 132 15.92 -8.32 7.88
C THR A 132 16.72 -8.37 6.61
N GLY A 133 17.58 -7.37 6.40
CA GLY A 133 18.44 -7.32 5.22
C GLY A 133 19.81 -6.74 5.54
N ASP A 134 20.59 -6.55 4.50
CA ASP A 134 21.96 -6.05 4.51
C ASP A 134 22.07 -4.53 4.67
N ILE A 135 21.28 -3.93 5.56
CA ILE A 135 21.19 -2.48 5.83
C ILE A 135 22.51 -1.79 6.24
N HIS A 136 23.56 -2.57 6.48
CA HIS A 136 24.91 -2.09 6.74
C HIS A 136 25.67 -1.72 5.45
N ILE A 137 25.18 -2.17 4.29
CA ILE A 137 25.63 -1.76 2.96
C ILE A 137 24.91 -0.47 2.59
N ASP A 138 23.59 -0.54 2.40
CA ASP A 138 22.66 0.57 2.22
C ASP A 138 21.21 0.11 2.46
N ASP A 139 20.22 1.00 2.28
CA ASP A 139 18.79 0.71 2.42
C ASP A 139 18.13 0.13 1.16
N HIS A 140 18.85 0.01 0.04
CA HIS A 140 18.28 -0.27 -1.28
C HIS A 140 17.60 -1.63 -1.34
N HIS A 141 18.32 -2.72 -1.04
CA HIS A 141 17.78 -4.08 -1.17
C HIS A 141 16.60 -4.32 -0.23
N THR A 142 16.72 -3.86 1.02
CA THR A 142 15.65 -4.05 2.01
C THR A 142 14.40 -3.25 1.62
N ASN A 143 14.55 -2.01 1.16
CA ASN A 143 13.43 -1.19 0.69
C ASN A 143 12.74 -1.81 -0.54
N GLU A 144 13.51 -2.23 -1.54
CA GLU A 144 13.00 -2.87 -2.76
C GLU A 144 12.25 -4.18 -2.46
N ASP A 145 12.87 -5.10 -1.71
CA ASP A 145 12.27 -6.41 -1.43
C ASP A 145 11.02 -6.29 -0.53
N VAL A 146 10.96 -5.28 0.36
CA VAL A 146 9.73 -4.93 1.09
C VAL A 146 8.65 -4.44 0.14
N ALA A 147 8.96 -3.53 -0.78
CA ALA A 147 8.00 -3.03 -1.77
C ALA A 147 7.46 -4.14 -2.69
N LEU A 148 8.34 -5.06 -3.15
CA LEU A 148 7.95 -6.22 -3.95
C LEU A 148 7.02 -7.17 -3.17
N ALA A 149 7.32 -7.43 -1.90
CA ALA A 149 6.49 -8.27 -1.05
C ALA A 149 5.12 -7.63 -0.76
N ILE A 150 5.08 -6.31 -0.50
CA ILE A 150 3.84 -5.53 -0.34
C ILE A 150 3.00 -5.60 -1.61
N GLY A 151 3.57 -5.30 -2.78
CA GLY A 151 2.84 -5.35 -4.05
C GLY A 151 2.26 -6.75 -4.33
N THR A 152 3.01 -7.79 -4.00
CA THR A 152 2.55 -9.18 -4.13
C THR A 152 1.42 -9.51 -3.15
N ALA A 153 1.51 -9.07 -1.89
CA ALA A 153 0.48 -9.27 -0.89
C ALA A 153 -0.82 -8.52 -1.26
N LEU A 154 -0.71 -7.28 -1.75
CA LEU A 154 -1.85 -6.52 -2.25
C LEU A 154 -2.54 -7.24 -3.42
N LEU A 155 -1.76 -7.79 -4.36
CA LEU A 155 -2.32 -8.55 -5.49
C LEU A 155 -3.10 -9.79 -5.02
N GLN A 156 -2.57 -10.53 -4.04
CA GLN A 156 -3.27 -11.67 -3.43
C GLN A 156 -4.56 -11.22 -2.74
N ALA A 157 -4.49 -10.17 -1.93
CA ALA A 157 -5.62 -9.64 -1.17
C ALA A 157 -6.76 -9.12 -2.07
N LEU A 158 -6.41 -8.57 -3.25
CA LEU A 158 -7.37 -8.09 -4.24
C LEU A 158 -8.16 -9.22 -4.93
N GLY A 159 -7.64 -10.45 -4.93
CA GLY A 159 -8.31 -11.61 -5.51
C GLY A 159 -8.73 -11.42 -6.98
N ASP A 160 -10.00 -11.73 -7.27
CA ASP A 160 -10.55 -11.63 -8.63
C ASP A 160 -10.87 -10.19 -9.08
N ARG A 161 -10.74 -9.21 -8.18
CA ARG A 161 -10.98 -7.77 -8.41
C ARG A 161 -12.41 -7.45 -8.87
N ARG A 162 -13.39 -8.30 -8.56
CA ARG A 162 -14.79 -8.04 -8.91
C ARG A 162 -15.49 -7.21 -7.84
N GLY A 163 -16.34 -6.29 -8.28
CA GLY A 163 -17.19 -5.49 -7.38
C GLY A 163 -16.46 -4.42 -6.56
N ILE A 164 -15.23 -4.05 -6.95
CA ILE A 164 -14.45 -2.99 -6.32
C ILE A 164 -14.56 -1.67 -7.10
N SER A 165 -14.31 -0.56 -6.42
CA SER A 165 -13.96 0.70 -7.09
C SER A 165 -12.60 0.52 -7.75
N ARG A 166 -12.61 0.27 -9.07
CA ARG A 166 -11.39 -0.02 -9.83
C ARG A 166 -10.46 1.19 -9.96
N PHE A 167 -11.05 2.36 -10.14
CA PHE A 167 -10.34 3.63 -10.24
C PHE A 167 -10.51 4.41 -8.94
N GLY A 168 -9.45 5.09 -8.53
CA GLY A 168 -9.48 6.00 -7.39
C GLY A 168 -8.39 7.04 -7.51
N ASP A 169 -8.63 8.21 -6.94
CA ASP A 169 -7.65 9.26 -6.81
C ASP A 169 -7.68 9.84 -5.39
N PHE A 170 -6.54 10.40 -4.97
CA PHE A 170 -6.41 11.04 -3.67
C PHE A 170 -5.39 12.17 -3.75
N SER A 171 -5.67 13.27 -3.06
CA SER A 171 -4.74 14.40 -2.91
C SER A 171 -4.42 14.59 -1.44
N ALA A 172 -3.13 14.57 -1.10
CA ALA A 172 -2.63 14.68 0.26
C ALA A 172 -1.72 15.92 0.37
N PRO A 173 -2.16 16.99 1.05
CA PRO A 173 -1.29 18.09 1.40
C PRO A 173 -0.51 17.81 2.69
N LEU A 174 0.75 18.25 2.75
CA LEU A 174 1.55 18.30 3.97
C LEU A 174 2.43 19.56 3.92
N ASP A 175 2.15 20.52 4.79
CA ASP A 175 2.74 21.86 4.77
C ASP A 175 2.65 22.52 3.37
N GLU A 176 3.76 22.90 2.74
CA GLU A 176 3.79 23.46 1.39
C GLU A 176 3.69 22.41 0.27
N ALA A 177 3.84 21.12 0.60
CA ALA A 177 3.84 20.03 -0.38
C ALA A 177 2.41 19.54 -0.68
N LEU A 178 2.18 19.17 -1.93
CA LEU A 178 0.94 18.53 -2.38
C LEU A 178 1.28 17.34 -3.29
N ILE A 179 0.79 16.16 -2.91
CA ILE A 179 0.86 14.97 -3.75
C ILE A 179 -0.55 14.62 -4.24
N HIS A 180 -0.64 14.25 -5.52
CA HIS A 180 -1.83 13.67 -6.12
C HIS A 180 -1.50 12.30 -6.68
N VAL A 181 -2.31 11.30 -6.33
CA VAL A 181 -2.18 9.92 -6.83
C VAL A 181 -3.47 9.54 -7.55
N SER A 182 -3.34 8.95 -8.73
CA SER A 182 -4.43 8.31 -9.47
C SER A 182 -4.08 6.86 -9.74
N LEU A 183 -4.97 5.94 -9.35
CA LEU A 183 -4.76 4.50 -9.40
C LEU A 183 -5.81 3.81 -10.28
N ASP A 184 -5.36 2.90 -11.16
CA ASP A 184 -6.20 1.94 -11.88
C ASP A 184 -5.78 0.51 -11.49
N LEU A 185 -6.67 -0.21 -10.79
CA LEU A 185 -6.49 -1.63 -10.44
C LEU A 185 -6.71 -2.55 -11.66
N SER A 186 -5.96 -2.30 -12.73
CA SER A 186 -6.16 -2.89 -14.05
C SER A 186 -5.53 -4.26 -14.25
N GLY A 187 -4.54 -4.62 -13.42
CA GLY A 187 -3.67 -5.76 -13.67
C GLY A 187 -2.60 -5.55 -14.75
N ARG A 188 -2.41 -4.31 -15.22
CA ARG A 188 -1.28 -3.94 -16.08
C ARG A 188 -0.29 -3.11 -15.27
N PRO A 189 0.92 -3.62 -14.97
CA PRO A 189 1.87 -2.89 -14.15
C PRO A 189 2.37 -1.65 -14.91
N HIS A 190 2.23 -0.49 -14.27
CA HIS A 190 2.71 0.79 -14.78
C HIS A 190 2.87 1.77 -13.61
N LEU A 191 3.96 2.53 -13.62
CA LEU A 191 4.19 3.64 -12.70
C LEU A 191 4.67 4.83 -13.53
N SER A 192 4.01 5.97 -13.34
CA SER A 192 4.45 7.26 -13.84
C SER A 192 4.34 8.24 -12.70
N TYR A 193 5.40 8.98 -12.44
CA TYR A 193 5.48 9.97 -11.39
C TYR A 193 6.19 11.22 -11.92
N ASP A 194 5.87 12.35 -11.31
CA ASP A 194 6.49 13.65 -11.54
C ASP A 194 6.79 14.24 -10.17
N LEU A 195 7.86 13.75 -9.55
CA LEU A 195 8.26 14.08 -8.19
C LEU A 195 9.59 14.82 -8.21
N GLU A 196 9.61 16.00 -7.62
CA GLU A 196 10.83 16.73 -7.33
C GLU A 196 11.18 16.50 -5.86
N ILE A 197 12.23 15.72 -5.60
CA ILE A 197 12.75 15.48 -4.26
C ILE A 197 14.11 16.20 -4.15
N PRO A 198 14.16 17.38 -3.53
CA PRO A 198 15.33 18.26 -3.61
C PRO A 198 16.50 17.83 -2.73
N THR A 199 16.28 16.88 -1.83
CA THR A 199 17.27 16.41 -0.85
C THR A 199 17.67 14.98 -1.14
N GLU A 200 18.95 14.64 -0.96
CA GLU A 200 19.47 13.28 -1.16
C GLU A 200 19.07 12.30 -0.04
N ARG A 201 18.76 12.81 1.18
CA ARG A 201 18.39 11.96 2.32
C ARG A 201 17.32 12.59 3.21
N VAL A 202 16.55 11.73 3.88
CA VAL A 202 15.70 12.07 5.02
C VAL A 202 16.17 11.29 6.24
N GLY A 203 16.86 11.97 7.17
CA GLY A 203 17.58 11.28 8.24
C GLY A 203 18.67 10.37 7.65
N THR A 204 18.54 9.05 7.84
CA THR A 204 19.44 8.07 7.24
C THR A 204 18.89 7.44 5.96
N TYR A 205 17.67 7.74 5.55
CA TYR A 205 17.03 7.15 4.37
C TYR A 205 17.48 7.85 3.09
N ASP A 206 17.94 7.09 2.10
CA ASP A 206 18.32 7.61 0.78
C ASP A 206 17.07 7.93 -0.04
N THR A 207 16.93 9.15 -0.57
CA THR A 207 15.74 9.48 -1.36
C THR A 207 15.77 8.88 -2.76
N GLN A 208 16.92 8.45 -3.25
CA GLN A 208 17.03 7.84 -4.58
C GLN A 208 16.32 6.49 -4.66
N VAL A 209 16.10 5.80 -3.54
CA VAL A 209 15.33 4.54 -3.51
C VAL A 209 13.81 4.75 -3.71
N LEU A 210 13.36 6.00 -3.81
CA LEU A 210 11.98 6.36 -4.18
C LEU A 210 11.79 6.49 -5.70
N HIS A 211 12.87 6.50 -6.48
CA HIS A 211 12.86 6.75 -7.92
C HIS A 211 12.75 5.47 -8.76
#